data_AF-A0A2M7TXU8-F1
#
_entry.id   AF-A0A2M7TXU8-F1
#
_cell.length_a   1.000
_cell.length_b   1.000
_cell.length_c   1.000
_cell.angle_alpha   90.00
_cell.angle_beta   90.00
_cell.angle_gamma   90.00
#
_symmetry.space_group_name_H-M   'P 1'
#
loop_
_entity.id
_entity.type
_entity.pdbx_description
1 polymer ?
#
loop_
_entity_poly.entity_id
_entity_poly.type
_entity_poly.pdbx_seq_one_letter_code
_entity_poly.pdbx_strand_id
1 'polypeptide(L)' 'MDDKKLVKTLFMVMTHRNEQVGLSLWNDNPQGYNQYCQWQTIIANPRAMGLGKRYIESDLNRSFNIPNPRTYEEKRA' A
#
# COMPACT_ATOMS: atom_id res chain seq x y z
N MET A 1 14.03 -23.56 23.41
CA MET A 1 13.85 -22.19 22.90
C MET A 1 12.94 -22.33 21.69
N ASP A 2 11.76 -21.72 21.71
CA ASP A 2 10.91 -21.71 20.52
C ASP A 2 11.62 -20.90 19.44
N ASP A 3 11.91 -21.51 18.30
CA ASP A 3 12.31 -20.83 17.07
C ASP A 3 11.13 -19.97 16.59
N LYS A 4 10.94 -18.81 17.22
CA LYS A 4 9.93 -17.85 16.79
C LYS A 4 10.35 -17.32 15.42
N LYS A 5 9.70 -17.85 14.38
CA LYS A 5 9.88 -17.44 13.00
C LYS A 5 9.63 -15.94 12.86
N LEU A 6 10.64 -15.23 12.37
CA LEU A 6 10.53 -13.81 12.02
C LEU A 6 9.39 -13.61 11.00
N VAL A 7 8.44 -12.74 11.32
CA VAL A 7 7.32 -12.38 10.42
C VAL A 7 7.78 -11.27 9.48
N LYS A 8 7.45 -11.39 8.19
CA LYS A 8 7.64 -10.31 7.21
C LYS A 8 6.29 -9.69 6.88
N THR A 9 6.14 -8.39 7.13
CA THR A 9 4.88 -7.65 6.96
C THR A 9 5.04 -6.53 5.93
N LEU A 10 4.12 -6.47 4.98
CA LEU A 10 4.00 -5.36 4.04
C LEU A 10 2.75 -4.57 4.39
N PHE A 11 2.91 -3.28 4.68
CA PHE A 11 1.82 -2.34 4.86
C PHE A 11 1.60 -1.57 3.56
N MET A 12 0.50 -1.85 2.88
CA MET A 12 0.05 -1.02 1.77
C MET A 12 -0.79 0.13 2.33
N VAL A 13 -0.36 1.35 2.06
CA VAL A 13 -1.04 2.56 2.52
C VAL A 13 -1.43 3.43 1.32
N MET A 14 -2.31 4.41 1.53
CA MET A 14 -2.69 5.36 0.48
C MET A 14 -3.23 4.68 -0.79
N THR A 15 -4.17 3.74 -0.60
CA THR A 15 -4.95 3.19 -1.72
C THR A 15 -5.84 4.27 -2.32
N HIS A 16 -6.38 5.14 -1.47
CA HIS A 16 -6.98 6.40 -1.89
C HIS A 16 -6.28 7.60 -1.28
N ARG A 17 -6.27 8.73 -2.02
CA ARG A 17 -5.64 9.96 -1.52
C ARG A 17 -6.23 10.47 -0.21
N ASN A 18 -7.51 10.24 0.07
CA ASN A 18 -8.15 10.73 1.29
C ASN A 18 -7.82 9.90 2.55
N GLU A 19 -7.02 8.84 2.45
CA GLU A 19 -6.67 7.93 3.56
C GLU A 19 -5.32 8.31 4.23
N GLN A 20 -5.26 9.53 4.79
CA GLN A 20 -4.01 10.16 5.23
C GLN A 20 -3.28 9.47 6.41
N VAL A 21 -3.96 8.66 7.21
CA VAL A 21 -3.34 7.95 8.35
C VAL A 21 -2.23 7.01 7.88
N GLY A 22 -2.40 6.38 6.72
CA GLY A 22 -1.36 5.53 6.16
C GLY A 22 -0.13 6.31 5.69
N LEU A 23 -0.30 7.58 5.28
CA LEU A 23 0.81 8.43 4.86
C LEU A 23 1.75 8.78 6.01
N SER A 24 1.22 9.03 7.22
CA SER A 24 2.08 9.29 8.39
C SER A 24 2.94 8.07 8.73
N LEU A 25 2.38 6.85 8.64
CA LEU A 25 3.16 5.62 8.83
C LEU A 25 4.29 5.50 7.81
N TRP A 26 4.03 5.83 6.54
CA TRP A 26 5.06 5.80 5.50
C TRP A 26 6.15 6.87 5.71
N ASN A 27 5.77 8.07 6.13
CA ASN A 27 6.73 9.14 6.41
C ASN A 27 7.60 8.84 7.64
N ASP A 28 7.00 8.37 8.72
CA ASP A 28 7.66 8.27 10.02
C ASP A 28 8.40 6.93 10.18
N ASN A 29 7.83 5.84 9.63
CA ASN A 29 8.33 4.47 9.82
C ASN A 29 8.26 3.66 8.51
N PRO A 30 8.95 4.09 7.44
CA PRO A 30 8.83 3.49 6.10
C PRO A 30 9.20 2.01 6.08
N GLN A 31 10.11 1.59 6.95
CA GLN A 31 10.55 0.21 7.13
C GLN A 31 11.10 0.03 8.55
N GLY A 32 11.18 -1.22 9.01
CA GLY A 32 11.85 -1.53 10.27
C GLY A 32 12.00 -3.01 10.53
N TYR A 33 12.68 -3.31 11.63
CA TYR A 33 13.04 -4.66 12.02
C TYR A 33 13.14 -4.77 13.54
N ASN A 34 12.63 -5.87 14.08
CA ASN A 34 12.89 -6.33 15.45
C ASN A 34 12.94 -7.86 15.49
N GLN A 35 13.20 -8.43 16.67
CA GLN A 35 13.31 -9.88 16.89
C GLN A 35 12.04 -10.70 16.53
N TYR A 36 10.89 -10.05 16.32
CA TYR A 36 9.62 -10.69 15.99
C TYR A 36 9.14 -10.39 14.56
N CYS A 37 9.49 -9.22 14.02
CA CYS A 37 8.91 -8.70 12.79
C CYS A 37 9.91 -7.86 11.98
N GLN A 38 9.91 -8.06 10.67
CA GLN A 38 10.44 -7.13 9.68
C GLN A 38 9.26 -6.53 8.92
N TRP A 39 9.22 -5.20 8.78
CA TRP A 39 8.15 -4.55 8.03
C TRP A 39 8.65 -3.53 7.01
N GLN A 40 7.80 -3.29 6.02
CA GLN A 40 7.93 -2.24 5.03
C GLN A 40 6.56 -1.62 4.77
N THR A 41 6.51 -0.33 4.47
CA THR A 41 5.32 0.39 4.02
C THR A 41 5.49 0.83 2.57
N ILE A 42 4.42 0.82 1.77
CA ILE A 42 4.43 1.29 0.38
C ILE A 42 3.18 2.13 0.07
N ILE A 43 3.35 3.14 -0.79
CA ILE A 43 2.23 3.92 -1.33
C ILE A 43 1.54 3.12 -2.44
N ALA A 44 0.30 2.73 -2.21
CA ALA A 44 -0.49 1.91 -3.11
C ALA A 44 -0.94 2.69 -4.35
N ASN A 45 -1.27 3.98 -4.29
CA ASN A 45 -1.64 4.79 -5.48
C ASN A 45 -0.90 6.15 -5.55
N PRO A 46 0.41 6.17 -5.85
CA PRO A 46 1.23 7.38 -5.83
C PRO A 46 0.82 8.39 -6.90
N ARG A 47 0.25 7.96 -8.04
CA ARG A 47 -0.16 8.88 -9.10
C ARG A 47 -1.49 9.57 -8.76
N ALA A 48 -2.49 8.86 -8.24
CA ALA A 48 -3.69 9.50 -7.71
C ALA A 48 -3.34 10.43 -6.54
N MET A 49 -2.37 10.02 -5.71
CA MET A 49 -1.83 10.86 -4.65
C MET A 49 -1.28 12.18 -5.19
N GLY A 50 -0.37 12.14 -6.17
CA GLY A 50 0.22 13.33 -6.79
C GLY A 50 -0.80 14.26 -7.45
N LEU A 51 -1.90 13.71 -7.96
CA LEU A 51 -3.01 14.47 -8.56
C LEU A 51 -4.03 15.01 -7.54
N GLY A 52 -3.89 14.67 -6.26
CA GLY A 52 -4.85 15.07 -5.22
C GLY A 52 -6.23 14.43 -5.38
N LYS A 53 -6.34 13.28 -6.08
CA LYS A 53 -7.62 12.60 -6.36
C LYS A 53 -7.75 11.30 -5.60
N ARG A 54 -8.99 10.92 -5.24
CA ARG A 54 -9.28 9.60 -4.63
C ARG A 54 -8.71 8.47 -5.50
N TYR A 55 -8.94 8.54 -6.81
CA TYR A 55 -8.40 7.68 -7.87
C TYR A 55 -8.34 8.48 -9.19
N ILE A 56 -7.69 7.93 -10.22
CA ILE A 56 -7.55 8.52 -11.55
C ILE A 56 -8.71 8.10 -12.46
N GLU A 57 -8.92 6.79 -12.64
CA GLU A 57 -9.91 6.25 -13.57
C GLU A 57 -10.93 5.32 -12.88
N SER A 58 -10.49 4.43 -11.99
CA SER A 58 -11.37 3.55 -11.20
C SER A 58 -10.89 3.39 -9.75
N ASP A 59 -11.75 2.89 -8.85
CA ASP A 59 -11.36 2.65 -7.45
C ASP A 59 -10.33 1.50 -7.37
N LEU A 60 -9.13 1.78 -6.85
CA LEU A 60 -8.03 0.81 -6.78
C LEU A 60 -8.40 -0.40 -5.91
N ASN A 61 -9.17 -0.20 -4.83
CA ASN A 61 -9.64 -1.30 -3.98
C ASN A 61 -10.69 -2.20 -4.65
N ARG A 62 -11.19 -1.84 -5.84
CA ARG A 62 -12.08 -2.66 -6.67
C ARG A 62 -11.39 -3.27 -7.89
N SER A 63 -10.10 -2.99 -8.06
CA SER A 63 -9.36 -3.27 -9.30
C SER A 63 -8.54 -4.56 -9.24
N PHE A 64 -8.50 -5.25 -8.09
CA PHE A 64 -7.77 -6.51 -7.93
C PHE A 64 -8.43 -7.68 -8.66
N ASN A 65 -7.60 -8.57 -9.21
CA ASN A 65 -8.01 -9.80 -9.90
C ASN A 65 -8.92 -9.59 -11.13
N ILE A 66 -8.83 -8.42 -11.78
CA ILE A 66 -9.59 -8.13 -13.01
C ILE A 66 -8.93 -8.88 -14.20
N PRO A 67 -9.65 -9.80 -14.86
CA PRO A 67 -9.15 -10.40 -16.09
C PRO A 67 -9.23 -9.38 -17.23
N ASN A 68 -8.07 -8.90 -17.69
CA ASN A 68 -7.87 -7.85 -18.71
C ASN A 68 -8.00 -6.41 -18.19
N PRO A 69 -7.00 -5.92 -17.45
CA PRO A 69 -6.99 -4.56 -16.89
C PRO A 69 -6.92 -3.47 -17.98
N ARG A 70 -7.81 -2.48 -17.89
CA ARG A 70 -7.94 -1.36 -18.85
C ARG A 70 -7.58 -0.03 -18.20
N THR A 71 -8.07 0.22 -17.00
CA THR A 71 -7.82 1.47 -16.29
C THR A 71 -6.42 1.51 -15.68
N TYR A 72 -5.96 2.69 -15.29
CA TYR A 72 -4.71 2.90 -14.57
C TYR A 72 -4.69 2.08 -13.27
N GLU A 73 -5.77 2.13 -12.49
CA GLU A 73 -5.87 1.36 -11.24
C GLU A 73 -5.93 -0.15 -11.47
N GLU A 74 -6.63 -0.64 -12.49
CA GLU A 74 -6.63 -2.07 -12.86
C GLU A 74 -5.26 -2.57 -13.30
N LYS A 75 -4.47 -1.75 -14.00
CA LYS A 75 -3.09 -2.11 -14.40
C LYS A 75 -2.13 -2.10 -13.21
N ARG A 76 -2.50 -1.45 -12.12
CA ARG A 76 -1.67 -1.26 -10.94
C ARG A 76 -1.96 -2.27 -9.83
N ALA A 77 -3.20 -2.74 -9.74
CA ALA A 77 -3.65 -3.77 -8.80
C ALA A 77 -3.06 -5.15 -9.15
#